data_AF-A0A1Y3ELG2-F1
#
_entry.id   AF-A0A1Y3ELG2-F1
#
_cell.length_a   1.000
_cell.length_b   1.000
_cell.length_c   1.000
_cell.angle_alpha   90.00
_cell.angle_beta   90.00
_cell.angle_gamma   90.00
#
_symmetry.space_group_name_H-M   'P 1'
#
loop_
_entity.id
_entity.type
_entity.pdbx_description
1 polymer ?
#
loop_
_entity_poly.entity_id
_entity_poly.type
_entity_poly.pdbx_seq_one_letter_code
_entity_poly.pdbx_strand_id
1 'polypeptide(L)'
;MWNLLLSFILGGLFAVFLQILFVYTSSSPPTNSTIRSLPQLSSFRLPTNLKQLLISPGLSENLKKKETCISLNILLQFLFQELKDSKRLRRWILKKLRLEFNDLLSQFAVSKVLRDIRIVRLDIGSQFPLIKSAHVGHVQLSENEDYFEV
;
A
#
# COMPACT_ATOMS: atom_id res chain seq x y z
N MET A 1 15.84 -37.60 50.99
CA MET A 1 16.35 -36.23 50.76
C MET A 1 17.26 -36.13 49.54
N TRP A 2 18.20 -37.06 49.32
CA TRP A 2 19.13 -37.04 48.17
C TRP A 2 18.45 -36.92 46.78
N ASN A 3 17.36 -37.66 46.56
CA ASN A 3 16.62 -37.63 45.28
C ASN A 3 15.95 -36.28 44.99
N LEU A 4 15.56 -35.53 46.03
CA LEU A 4 14.97 -34.19 45.87
C LEU A 4 16.05 -33.17 45.49
N LEU A 5 17.25 -33.28 46.07
CA LEU A 5 18.39 -32.44 45.71
C LEU A 5 18.82 -32.70 44.25
N LEU A 6 18.86 -33.96 43.81
CA LEU A 6 19.15 -34.32 42.42
C LEU A 6 18.12 -33.75 41.44
N SER A 7 16.83 -33.84 41.76
CA SER A 7 15.77 -33.29 40.91
C SER A 7 15.84 -31.76 40.82
N PHE A 8 16.22 -31.08 41.91
CA PHE A 8 16.36 -29.62 41.93
C PHE A 8 17.54 -29.17 41.05
N ILE A 9 18.67 -29.86 41.14
CA ILE A 9 19.87 -29.58 40.34
C ILE A 9 19.57 -29.84 38.84
N LEU A 10 18.90 -30.95 38.53
CA LEU A 10 18.57 -31.31 37.14
C LEU A 10 17.55 -30.33 36.53
N GLY A 11 16.56 -29.88 37.31
CA GLY A 11 15.60 -28.86 36.90
C GLY A 11 16.25 -27.50 36.66
N GLY A 12 17.20 -27.10 37.51
CA GLY A 12 17.98 -25.88 37.33
C GLY A 12 18.81 -25.90 36.04
N LEU A 13 19.50 -27.01 35.76
CA LEU A 13 20.24 -27.20 34.51
C LEU A 13 19.34 -27.14 33.28
N PHE A 14 18.15 -27.75 33.35
CA PHE A 14 17.19 -27.73 32.25
C PHE A 14 16.62 -26.32 32.00
N ALA A 15 16.35 -25.55 33.04
CA ALA A 15 15.89 -24.17 32.92
C ALA A 15 16.96 -23.26 32.28
N VAL A 16 18.23 -23.43 32.67
CA VAL A 16 19.36 -22.70 32.06
C VAL A 16 19.54 -23.10 30.59
N PHE A 17 19.42 -24.38 30.26
CA PHE A 17 19.46 -24.85 28.88
C PHE A 17 18.35 -24.24 28.02
N LEU A 18 17.12 -24.16 28.54
CA LEU A 18 16.01 -23.51 27.85
C LEU A 18 16.22 -22.00 27.69
N GLN A 19 16.81 -21.30 28.67
CA GLN A 19 17.19 -19.89 28.52
C GLN A 19 18.26 -19.69 27.46
N ILE A 20 19.28 -20.55 27.40
CA ILE A 20 20.31 -20.51 26.36
C ILE A 20 19.69 -20.76 24.98
N LEU A 21 18.80 -21.73 24.86
CA LEU A 21 18.12 -22.06 23.61
C LEU A 21 17.15 -20.93 23.20
N PHE A 22 16.45 -20.31 24.15
CA PHE A 22 15.63 -19.14 23.89
C PHE A 22 16.47 -17.94 23.44
N VAL A 23 17.63 -17.70 24.06
CA VAL A 23 18.56 -16.66 23.59
C VAL A 23 19.12 -17.00 22.23
N TYR A 24 19.44 -18.26 21.93
CA TYR A 24 19.95 -18.67 20.62
C TYR A 24 18.89 -18.58 19.51
N THR A 25 17.64 -18.90 19.82
CA THR A 25 16.52 -18.83 18.86
C THR A 25 15.95 -17.42 18.73
N SER A 26 15.91 -16.64 19.82
CA SER A 26 15.51 -15.23 19.83
C SER A 26 16.63 -14.30 19.33
N SER A 27 17.88 -14.72 19.44
CA SER A 27 18.98 -14.20 18.62
C SER A 27 18.84 -14.79 17.22
N SER A 28 17.74 -14.46 16.54
CA SER A 28 17.89 -14.12 15.13
C SER A 28 19.14 -13.25 15.08
N PRO A 29 20.16 -13.59 14.26
CA PRO A 29 21.42 -12.85 14.25
C PRO A 29 21.04 -11.38 14.30
N PRO A 30 21.63 -10.55 15.17
CA PRO A 30 21.43 -9.12 15.05
C PRO A 30 21.68 -8.89 13.59
N THR A 31 20.65 -8.46 12.88
CA THR A 31 20.82 -8.10 11.50
C THR A 31 21.67 -6.87 11.66
N ASN A 32 22.99 -7.09 11.74
CA ASN A 32 24.03 -6.20 11.33
C ASN A 32 23.87 -6.08 9.81
N SER A 33 22.65 -5.81 9.33
CA SER A 33 22.47 -4.57 8.61
C SER A 33 22.99 -3.48 9.56
N THR A 34 24.32 -3.33 9.56
CA THR A 34 24.89 -2.18 8.87
C THR A 34 23.97 -1.91 7.67
N ILE A 35 22.84 -1.24 7.94
CA ILE A 35 22.28 -0.27 7.04
C ILE A 35 23.40 0.76 7.04
N ARG A 36 24.49 0.41 6.34
CA ARG A 36 25.42 1.34 5.75
C ARG A 36 24.45 2.18 4.99
N SER A 37 24.12 3.33 5.59
CA SER A 37 23.23 4.35 5.07
C SER A 37 23.26 4.20 3.57
N LEU A 38 22.23 3.53 3.02
CA LEU A 38 22.11 3.37 1.59
C LEU A 38 22.24 4.82 1.12
N PRO A 39 23.27 5.16 0.32
CA PRO A 39 23.57 6.55 0.01
C PRO A 39 22.25 7.20 -0.32
N GLN A 40 21.91 8.28 0.42
CA GLN A 40 20.64 8.99 0.37
C GLN A 40 19.87 8.62 -0.88
N LEU A 41 18.71 7.97 -0.73
CA LEU A 41 17.74 7.73 -1.81
C LEU A 41 17.90 8.88 -2.80
N SER A 42 18.56 8.59 -3.93
CA SER A 42 19.14 9.63 -4.79
C SER A 42 18.10 10.71 -4.98
N SER A 43 18.47 11.96 -4.71
CA SER A 43 17.52 13.07 -4.76
C SER A 43 16.71 12.97 -6.06
N PHE A 44 15.38 12.97 -5.94
CA PHE A 44 14.48 12.63 -7.05
C PHE A 44 14.81 13.50 -8.26
N ARG A 45 15.47 12.94 -9.28
CA ARG A 45 15.77 13.69 -10.50
C ARG A 45 14.76 13.31 -11.55
N LEU A 46 14.02 14.30 -12.05
CA LEU A 46 13.18 14.09 -13.21
C LEU A 46 14.06 13.64 -14.39
N PRO A 47 13.74 12.52 -15.05
CA PRO A 47 14.55 12.02 -16.15
C PRO A 47 14.60 13.05 -17.29
N THR A 48 15.78 13.23 -17.88
CA THR A 48 16.05 14.27 -18.88
C THR A 48 15.09 14.23 -20.07
N ASN A 49 14.66 13.03 -20.47
CA ASN A 49 13.64 12.86 -21.52
C ASN A 49 12.32 13.53 -21.13
N LEU A 50 11.83 13.33 -19.90
CA LEU A 50 10.59 13.98 -19.43
C LEU A 50 10.76 15.49 -19.32
N LYS A 51 11.92 15.98 -18.85
CA LYS A 51 12.22 17.42 -18.84
C LYS A 51 12.11 18.02 -20.24
N GLN A 52 12.74 17.39 -21.22
CA GLN A 52 12.70 17.85 -22.62
C GLN A 52 11.29 17.84 -23.20
N LEU A 53 10.45 16.86 -22.85
CA LEU A 53 9.04 16.81 -23.25
C LEU A 53 8.21 17.95 -22.63
N LEU A 54 8.51 18.34 -21.39
CA LEU A 54 7.78 19.37 -20.65
C LEU A 54 8.21 20.80 -21.02
N ILE A 55 9.50 21.03 -21.28
CA ILE A 55 10.07 22.36 -21.54
C ILE A 55 9.99 22.74 -23.01
N SER A 56 10.05 21.76 -23.93
CA SER A 56 9.98 22.05 -25.36
C SER A 56 8.61 22.63 -25.74
N PRO A 57 8.55 23.87 -26.29
CA PRO A 57 7.28 24.55 -26.55
C PRO A 57 6.41 23.81 -27.56
N GLY A 58 7.01 23.11 -28.55
CA GLY A 58 6.25 22.33 -29.53
C GLY A 58 5.78 20.96 -29.03
N LEU A 59 6.43 20.40 -28.00
CA LEU A 59 6.16 19.06 -27.50
C LEU A 59 5.23 19.09 -26.28
N SER A 60 5.34 20.12 -25.44
CA SER A 60 4.44 20.37 -24.32
C SER A 60 2.98 20.61 -24.77
N GLU A 61 2.76 21.23 -25.92
CA GLU A 61 1.40 21.34 -26.49
C GLU A 61 0.81 19.98 -26.88
N ASN A 62 1.64 19.05 -27.36
CA ASN A 62 1.20 17.69 -27.62
C ASN A 62 0.84 16.96 -26.31
N LEU A 63 1.55 17.21 -25.21
CA LEU A 63 1.19 16.67 -23.88
C LEU A 63 -0.12 17.24 -23.32
N LYS A 64 -0.48 18.48 -23.68
CA LYS A 64 -1.77 19.09 -23.32
C LYS A 64 -2.92 18.57 -24.19
N LYS A 65 -2.63 17.92 -25.31
CA LYS A 65 -3.65 17.32 -26.18
C LYS A 65 -4.29 16.12 -25.47
N LYS A 66 -5.60 15.93 -25.70
CA LYS A 66 -6.32 14.77 -25.18
C LYS A 66 -5.82 13.51 -25.88
N GLU A 67 -5.23 12.61 -25.11
CA GLU A 67 -4.79 11.30 -25.58
C GLU A 67 -5.85 10.24 -25.28
N THR A 68 -5.99 9.28 -26.20
CA THR A 68 -6.85 8.12 -26.03
C THR A 68 -6.13 7.05 -25.22
N CYS A 69 -6.57 6.81 -23.98
CA CYS A 69 -5.92 5.89 -23.04
C CYS A 69 -6.28 4.41 -23.29
N ILE A 70 -6.34 3.96 -24.54
CA ILE A 70 -6.88 2.62 -24.90
C ILE A 70 -6.04 1.50 -24.28
N SER A 71 -4.71 1.56 -24.38
CA SER A 71 -3.80 0.58 -23.77
C SER A 71 -3.97 0.49 -22.26
N LEU A 72 -4.08 1.65 -21.60
CA LEU A 72 -4.32 1.76 -20.17
C LEU A 72 -5.70 1.22 -19.78
N ASN A 73 -6.75 1.49 -20.56
CA ASN A 73 -8.07 0.92 -20.34
C ASN A 73 -8.05 -0.61 -20.43
N ILE A 74 -7.35 -1.18 -21.42
CA ILE A 74 -7.20 -2.63 -21.56
C ILE A 74 -6.46 -3.22 -20.35
N LEU A 75 -5.36 -2.59 -19.95
CA LEU A 75 -4.58 -3.01 -18.78
C LEU A 75 -5.42 -2.96 -17.50
N LEU A 76 -6.15 -1.86 -17.27
CA LEU A 76 -7.01 -1.70 -16.10
C LEU A 76 -8.18 -2.69 -16.12
N GLN A 77 -8.77 -2.95 -17.29
CA GLN A 77 -9.82 -3.95 -17.44
C GLN A 77 -9.29 -5.35 -17.11
N PHE A 78 -8.10 -5.70 -17.59
CA PHE A 78 -7.43 -6.97 -17.27
C PHE A 78 -7.14 -7.09 -15.78
N LEU A 79 -6.56 -6.04 -15.18
CA LEU A 79 -6.27 -6.01 -13.75
C LEU A 79 -7.56 -6.09 -12.92
N PHE A 80 -8.61 -5.39 -13.33
CA PHE A 80 -9.91 -5.44 -12.69
C PHE A 80 -10.49 -6.85 -12.73
N GLN A 81 -10.38 -7.56 -13.86
CA GLN A 81 -10.83 -8.93 -13.98
C GLN A 81 -10.09 -9.84 -12.97
N GLU A 82 -8.77 -9.75 -12.89
CA GLU A 82 -7.95 -10.54 -11.97
C GLU A 82 -8.26 -10.22 -10.50
N LEU A 83 -8.38 -8.93 -10.18
CA LEU A 83 -8.61 -8.48 -8.81
C LEU A 83 -10.06 -8.70 -8.35
N LYS A 84 -11.05 -8.63 -9.24
CA LYS A 84 -12.47 -8.87 -8.93
C LYS A 84 -12.70 -10.29 -8.39
N ASP A 85 -12.00 -11.28 -8.95
CA ASP A 85 -12.16 -12.68 -8.54
C ASP A 85 -11.40 -13.00 -7.24
N SER A 86 -10.58 -12.05 -6.76
CA SER A 86 -9.94 -12.15 -5.46
C SER A 86 -10.95 -11.99 -4.32
N LYS A 87 -11.21 -13.09 -3.60
CA LYS A 87 -11.94 -13.10 -2.33
C LYS A 87 -11.35 -12.14 -1.29
N ARG A 88 -10.06 -11.77 -1.42
CA ARG A 88 -9.38 -10.83 -0.54
C ARG A 88 -9.81 -9.39 -0.83
N LEU A 89 -9.83 -8.99 -2.11
CA LEU A 89 -10.30 -7.65 -2.50
C LEU A 89 -11.76 -7.46 -2.08
N ARG A 90 -12.64 -8.41 -2.38
CA ARG A 90 -14.06 -8.32 -2.03
C ARG A 90 -14.28 -8.11 -0.53
N ARG A 91 -13.58 -8.89 0.30
CA ARG A 91 -13.63 -8.74 1.76
C ARG A 91 -13.06 -7.41 2.22
N TRP A 92 -11.98 -6.95 1.60
CA TRP A 92 -11.36 -5.66 1.92
C TRP A 92 -12.28 -4.48 1.58
N ILE A 93 -12.86 -4.44 0.39
CA ILE A 93 -13.81 -3.38 -0.02
C ILE A 93 -15.03 -3.41 0.88
N LEU A 94 -15.61 -4.59 1.14
CA LEU A 94 -16.77 -4.71 2.01
C LEU A 94 -16.46 -4.23 3.44
N LYS A 95 -15.28 -4.55 3.97
CA LYS A 95 -14.83 -4.06 5.28
C LYS A 95 -14.66 -2.54 5.27
N LYS A 96 -13.98 -1.99 4.27
CA LYS A 96 -13.76 -0.54 4.14
C LYS A 96 -15.07 0.21 4.01
N LEU A 97 -15.97 -0.24 3.13
CA LEU A 97 -17.28 0.36 2.92
C LEU A 97 -18.14 0.32 4.18
N ARG A 98 -18.12 -0.80 4.94
CA ARG A 98 -18.81 -0.88 6.24
C ARG A 98 -18.26 0.10 7.25
N LEU A 99 -16.93 0.30 7.31
CA LEU A 99 -16.31 1.26 8.22
C LEU A 99 -16.72 2.69 7.87
N GLU A 100 -16.57 3.09 6.61
CA GLU A 100 -16.95 4.43 6.14
C GLU A 100 -18.48 4.67 6.29
N PHE A 101 -19.29 3.67 5.96
CA PHE A 101 -20.75 3.77 6.09
C PHE A 101 -21.19 3.89 7.55
N ASN A 102 -20.58 3.15 8.46
CA ASN A 102 -20.87 3.27 9.89
C ASN A 102 -20.44 4.63 10.44
N ASP A 103 -19.31 5.16 9.99
CA ASP A 103 -18.86 6.50 10.37
C ASP A 103 -19.86 7.56 9.89
N LEU A 104 -20.26 7.51 8.61
CA LEU A 104 -21.28 8.40 8.06
C LEU A 104 -22.62 8.28 8.80
N LEU A 105 -23.09 7.06 9.10
CA LEU A 105 -24.32 6.86 9.85
C LEU A 105 -24.25 7.41 11.29
N SER A 106 -23.07 7.42 11.91
CA SER A 106 -22.87 7.97 13.24
C SER A 106 -22.99 9.50 13.25
N GLN A 107 -22.59 10.15 12.14
CA GLN A 107 -22.64 11.60 11.96
C GLN A 107 -24.04 12.09 11.57
N PHE A 108 -24.86 11.25 10.92
CA PHE A 108 -26.24 11.59 10.57
C PHE A 108 -27.23 11.41 11.73
N ALA A 109 -28.02 12.45 12.02
CA ALA A 109 -29.05 12.46 13.07
C ALA A 109 -30.24 11.49 12.85
N VAL A 110 -30.26 10.74 11.74
CA VAL A 110 -31.25 9.69 11.41
C VAL A 110 -30.87 8.32 12.02
N SER A 111 -29.76 8.26 12.76
CA SER A 111 -29.25 7.07 13.45
C SER A 111 -30.27 6.36 14.35
N LYS A 112 -31.32 7.05 14.83
CA LYS A 112 -32.38 6.46 15.66
C LYS A 112 -33.32 5.52 14.88
N VAL A 113 -33.47 5.72 13.56
CA VAL A 113 -34.40 4.98 12.68
C VAL A 113 -33.67 3.98 11.79
N LEU A 114 -32.43 4.25 11.38
CA LEU A 114 -31.65 3.42 10.44
C LEU A 114 -30.64 2.49 11.14
N ARG A 115 -30.94 2.06 12.37
CA ARG A 115 -30.00 1.33 13.24
C ARG A 115 -29.50 0.00 12.70
N ASP A 116 -30.18 -0.59 11.71
CA ASP A 116 -29.84 -1.93 11.20
C ASP A 116 -29.61 -1.98 9.68
N ILE A 117 -29.10 -0.90 9.08
CA ILE A 117 -28.65 -0.97 7.68
C ILE A 117 -27.27 -1.60 7.64
N ARG A 118 -27.20 -2.81 7.10
CA ARG A 118 -25.97 -3.58 6.96
C ARG A 118 -25.72 -3.91 5.50
N ILE A 119 -24.51 -3.67 5.03
CA ILE A 119 -24.11 -4.09 3.68
C ILE A 119 -23.86 -5.60 3.70
N VAL A 120 -24.82 -6.39 3.19
CA VAL A 120 -24.78 -7.86 3.20
C VAL A 120 -23.95 -8.40 2.03
N ARG A 121 -24.16 -7.86 0.83
CA ARG A 121 -23.41 -8.23 -0.37
C ARG A 121 -23.03 -7.00 -1.17
N LEU A 122 -21.81 -7.04 -1.70
CA LEU A 122 -21.30 -6.09 -2.66
C LEU A 122 -21.06 -6.85 -3.97
N ASP A 123 -21.60 -6.29 -5.04
CA ASP A 123 -21.28 -6.62 -6.43
C ASP A 123 -20.70 -5.37 -7.08
N ILE A 124 -19.52 -5.50 -7.68
CA ILE A 124 -18.76 -4.39 -8.25
C ILE A 124 -19.04 -4.30 -9.77
N GLY A 125 -19.80 -5.24 -10.32
CA GLY A 125 -20.08 -5.35 -11.74
C GLY A 125 -18.98 -6.09 -12.50
N SER A 126 -19.17 -6.19 -13.82
CA SER A 126 -18.30 -6.96 -14.72
C SER A 126 -17.30 -6.12 -15.52
N GLN A 127 -17.46 -4.79 -15.52
CA GLN A 127 -16.72 -3.89 -16.40
C GLN A 127 -16.06 -2.77 -15.59
N PHE A 128 -14.81 -2.47 -15.91
CA PHE A 128 -14.10 -1.32 -15.37
C PHE A 128 -14.53 -0.05 -16.13
N PRO A 129 -14.65 1.10 -15.44
CA PRO A 129 -15.00 2.37 -16.10
C PRO A 129 -14.02 2.75 -17.20
N LEU A 130 -14.54 3.15 -18.36
CA LEU A 130 -13.72 3.53 -19.51
C LEU A 130 -13.17 4.96 -19.35
N ILE A 131 -11.84 5.12 -19.34
CA ILE A 131 -11.18 6.42 -19.38
C ILE A 131 -11.18 6.91 -20.83
N LYS A 132 -12.05 7.87 -21.14
CA LYS A 132 -12.22 8.39 -22.51
C LYS A 132 -11.01 9.17 -23.01
N SER A 133 -10.43 10.00 -22.15
CA SER A 133 -9.26 10.82 -22.49
C SER A 133 -8.52 11.27 -21.24
N ALA A 134 -7.19 11.32 -21.32
CA ALA A 134 -6.34 12.02 -20.36
C ALA A 134 -5.55 13.12 -21.06
N HIS A 135 -5.17 14.15 -20.32
CA HIS A 135 -4.29 15.22 -20.78
C HIS A 135 -3.44 15.69 -19.60
N VAL A 136 -2.26 16.24 -19.89
CA VAL A 136 -1.40 16.80 -18.85
C VAL A 136 -1.93 18.18 -18.45
N GLY A 137 -2.22 18.35 -17.16
CA GLY A 137 -2.62 19.62 -16.56
C GLY A 137 -1.47 20.62 -16.44
N HIS A 138 -1.68 21.73 -15.74
CA HIS A 138 -0.60 22.69 -15.50
C HIS A 138 0.45 22.07 -14.56
N VAL A 139 1.68 21.92 -15.04
CA VAL A 139 2.81 21.40 -14.28
C VAL A 139 3.79 22.54 -14.04
N GLN A 140 4.05 22.86 -12.77
CA GLN A 140 5.08 23.81 -12.37
C GLN A 140 6.34 23.02 -12.01
N LEU A 141 7.44 23.35 -12.66
CA LEU A 141 8.76 22.82 -12.36
C LEU A 141 9.49 23.83 -11.47
N SER A 142 10.34 23.32 -10.58
CA SER A 142 11.15 24.20 -9.74
C SER A 142 12.15 25.02 -10.55
N GLU A 143 12.72 26.09 -9.97
CA GLU A 143 13.73 26.93 -10.64
C GLU A 143 14.92 26.14 -11.21
N ASN A 144 15.23 24.98 -10.62
CA ASN A 144 16.30 24.07 -11.08
C ASN A 144 15.78 22.93 -12.00
N GLU A 145 14.49 22.92 -12.31
CA GLU A 145 13.76 21.95 -13.15
C GLU A 145 13.94 20.49 -12.74
N ASP A 146 14.38 20.22 -11.52
CA ASP A 146 14.70 18.88 -11.03
C ASP A 146 13.49 18.17 -10.40
N TYR A 147 12.50 18.93 -9.94
CA TYR A 147 11.33 18.46 -9.18
C TYR A 147 10.06 19.21 -9.57
N PHE A 148 8.91 18.61 -9.31
CA PHE A 148 7.61 19.29 -9.41
C PHE A 148 7.38 20.19 -8.19
N GLU A 149 6.96 21.43 -8.40
CA GLU A 149 6.48 22.29 -7.32
C GLU A 149 5.06 21.87 -6.93
N VAL A 150 4.81 21.81 -5.61
CA VAL A 150 3.52 21.42 -5.01
C VAL A 150 2.74 22.67 -4.66
#